data_AF-A0A4P9VWE8-F1
#
_entry.id   AF-A0A4P9VWE8-F1
#
_cell.length_a   1.000
_cell.length_b   1.000
_cell.length_c   1.000
_cell.angle_alpha   90.00
_cell.angle_beta   90.00
_cell.angle_gamma   90.00
#
_symmetry.space_group_name_H-M   'P 1'
#
loop_
_entity.id
_entity.type
_entity.pdbx_description
1 polymer ?
#
loop_
_entity_poly.entity_id
_entity_poly.type
_entity_poly.pdbx_seq_one_letter_code
_entity_poly.pdbx_strand_id
1 'polypeptide(L)'
;MTGRPNKEQRKRLLYPVAAQIKLLVDTPEQICIAMEDHFYLRAARLYLIAERVVRNLQASPDAASLKIPTSFPVVKRQWDAVSHFRSQVIQKSTEHLKLVDQSEQSVAETLCAIMLLSNATPKGALEKLLEMRKSAVFDLLHSFEKNSNTIAAHFCNVIHLVESTLRHVANIFLVDSTPRRRPSTVAPAAAPPTAHSLPPVSLLAARINSLMQRPGQVDAKSATTPPADHQIANLYSEKTNVHVIFRHLPPSIQTFTPYLNAGTAAGGALTSELVRRTVRAWLDGVALELRVGAGELLAHIASGKTLAAVRSTVLELVRKIERGAAPVGLDTNAGIEAMDWTQFCLDLLEGPFSLWTDVFRSVFSRRAEDIIRLSFEPLVEQPSVLVKAQLDALQDESNPDRNMSDFIWRADEVALTSTQPTTRTQTAALTDIGDAFETALQLIKTDVEPLLSTRKSDAQQQCTTPSQERKTYAYLTAADRTPAPSQGRGEEEEDPFDLKSDAIALQTLIQEVCAKAVEGYRDGIAAMLQQTAEAAEGEKDFAAQCTSDRIGCGQPPRVSLP
;
A
#
# COMPACT_ATOMS: atom_id res chain seq x y z
N MET A 1 77.83 -10.62 -17.60
CA MET A 1 77.84 -9.87 -16.33
C MET A 1 76.42 -9.41 -16.01
N THR A 2 75.68 -10.22 -15.25
CA THR A 2 74.32 -9.91 -14.80
C THR A 2 74.40 -9.02 -13.57
N GLY A 3 74.36 -7.70 -13.78
CA GLY A 3 74.35 -6.73 -12.70
C GLY A 3 73.12 -6.92 -11.81
N ARG A 4 73.32 -7.17 -10.52
CA ARG A 4 72.24 -7.15 -9.51
C ARG A 4 71.54 -5.78 -9.62
N PRO A 5 70.19 -5.74 -9.63
CA PRO A 5 69.48 -4.46 -9.67
C PRO A 5 69.92 -3.60 -8.47
N ASN A 6 70.27 -2.35 -8.75
CA ASN A 6 70.67 -1.36 -7.75
C ASN A 6 69.58 -1.24 -6.66
N LYS A 7 69.95 -1.06 -5.38
CA LYS A 7 69.02 -1.07 -4.23
C LYS A 7 67.88 -0.07 -4.40
N GLU A 8 68.15 1.07 -5.04
CA GLU A 8 67.16 2.09 -5.38
C GLU A 8 66.21 1.68 -6.50
N GLN A 9 66.71 0.96 -7.50
CA GLN A 9 65.90 0.47 -8.62
C GLN A 9 64.93 -0.62 -8.16
N ARG A 10 65.36 -1.47 -7.23
CA ARG A 10 64.48 -2.45 -6.58
C ARG A 10 63.40 -1.78 -5.71
N LYS A 11 63.72 -0.69 -5.00
CA LYS A 11 62.75 0.10 -4.23
C LYS A 11 61.69 0.75 -5.13
N ARG A 12 62.12 1.34 -6.26
CA ARG A 12 61.21 1.95 -7.25
C ARG A 12 60.21 0.95 -7.84
N LEU A 13 60.60 -0.30 -8.02
CA LEU A 13 59.71 -1.38 -8.48
C LEU A 13 58.80 -1.93 -7.35
N LEU A 14 59.29 -1.93 -6.10
CA LEU A 14 58.57 -2.50 -4.96
C LEU A 14 57.49 -1.58 -4.39
N TYR A 15 57.69 -0.25 -4.40
CA TYR A 15 56.72 0.69 -3.82
C TYR A 15 55.34 0.68 -4.52
N PRO A 16 55.24 0.65 -5.86
CA PRO A 16 53.95 0.56 -6.54
C PRO A 16 53.23 -0.77 -6.31
N VAL A 17 53.99 -1.86 -6.20
CA VAL A 17 53.44 -3.19 -5.89
C VAL A 17 52.95 -3.24 -4.44
N ALA A 18 53.75 -2.72 -3.49
CA ALA A 18 53.38 -2.66 -2.08
C ALA A 18 52.15 -1.76 -1.84
N ALA A 19 52.05 -0.62 -2.53
CA ALA A 19 50.89 0.27 -2.47
C ALA A 19 49.61 -0.43 -2.97
N GLN A 20 49.69 -1.16 -4.08
CA GLN A 20 48.58 -1.95 -4.61
C GLN A 20 48.17 -3.11 -3.68
N ILE A 21 49.13 -3.82 -3.09
CA ILE A 21 48.85 -4.89 -2.11
C ILE A 21 48.17 -4.30 -0.87
N LYS A 22 48.65 -3.16 -0.37
CA LYS A 22 48.06 -2.48 0.79
C LYS A 22 46.62 -2.07 0.52
N LEU A 23 46.36 -1.48 -0.65
CA LEU A 23 45.00 -1.12 -1.08
C LEU A 23 44.08 -2.35 -1.11
N LEU A 24 44.55 -3.47 -1.66
CA LEU A 24 43.77 -4.71 -1.74
C LEU A 24 43.45 -5.30 -0.35
N VAL A 25 44.38 -5.22 0.60
CA VAL A 25 44.17 -5.70 1.97
C VAL A 25 43.14 -4.85 2.72
N ASP A 26 43.10 -3.55 2.47
CA ASP A 26 42.19 -2.63 3.15
C ASP A 26 40.78 -2.60 2.50
N THR A 27 40.64 -3.08 1.26
CA THR A 27 39.38 -3.01 0.50
C THR A 27 38.22 -3.83 1.11
N PRO A 28 38.39 -5.09 1.58
CA PRO A 28 37.33 -5.88 2.19
C PRO A 28 36.60 -5.14 3.33
N GLU A 29 37.35 -4.56 4.27
CA GLU A 29 36.80 -3.83 5.41
C GLU A 29 35.99 -2.62 4.96
N GLN A 30 36.50 -1.86 3.97
CA GLN A 30 35.81 -0.71 3.43
C GLN A 30 34.52 -1.08 2.67
N ILE A 31 34.49 -2.23 2.01
CA ILE A 31 33.28 -2.75 1.36
C ILE A 31 32.24 -3.11 2.43
N CYS A 32 32.64 -3.81 3.50
CA CYS A 32 31.73 -4.15 4.61
C CYS A 32 31.09 -2.90 5.24
N ILE A 33 31.90 -1.90 5.61
CA ILE A 33 31.41 -0.64 6.18
C ILE A 33 30.43 0.04 5.21
N ALA A 34 30.77 0.12 3.93
CA ALA A 34 29.89 0.71 2.93
C ALA A 34 28.56 -0.06 2.73
N MET A 35 28.54 -1.37 2.95
CA MET A 35 27.30 -2.17 2.91
C MET A 35 26.45 -1.96 4.17
N GLU A 36 27.08 -1.84 5.34
CA GLU A 36 26.41 -1.54 6.61
C GLU A 36 25.74 -0.15 6.59
N ASP A 37 26.42 0.85 6.02
CA ASP A 37 25.90 2.22 5.86
C ASP A 37 24.94 2.39 4.65
N HIS A 38 24.60 1.30 3.94
CA HIS A 38 23.77 1.30 2.71
C HIS A 38 24.32 2.10 1.51
N PHE A 39 25.61 2.43 1.50
CA PHE A 39 26.28 3.08 0.37
C PHE A 39 26.73 2.07 -0.69
N TYR A 40 25.77 1.43 -1.35
CA TYR A 40 26.05 0.36 -2.33
C TYR A 40 26.87 0.81 -3.54
N LEU A 41 26.72 2.07 -3.99
CA LEU A 41 27.54 2.61 -5.08
C LEU A 41 29.02 2.70 -4.69
N ARG A 42 29.30 3.09 -3.45
CA ARG A 42 30.66 3.13 -2.91
C ARG A 42 31.24 1.72 -2.82
N ALA A 43 30.47 0.76 -2.30
CA ALA A 43 30.87 -0.64 -2.24
C ALA A 43 31.20 -1.21 -3.64
N ALA A 44 30.35 -0.96 -4.63
CA ALA A 44 30.57 -1.40 -6.01
C ALA A 44 31.85 -0.78 -6.63
N ARG A 45 32.10 0.52 -6.39
CA ARG A 45 33.32 1.20 -6.88
C ARG A 45 34.59 0.64 -6.23
N LEU A 46 34.56 0.39 -4.91
CA LEU A 46 35.67 -0.23 -4.19
C LEU A 46 35.99 -1.63 -4.73
N TYR A 47 34.98 -2.44 -5.00
CA TYR A 47 35.14 -3.76 -5.63
C TYR A 47 35.82 -3.66 -7.01
N LEU A 48 35.36 -2.76 -7.88
CA LEU A 48 35.94 -2.60 -9.22
C LEU A 48 37.40 -2.10 -9.18
N ILE A 49 37.74 -1.26 -8.20
CA ILE A 49 39.13 -0.84 -7.97
C ILE A 49 39.98 -2.03 -7.55
N ALA A 50 39.53 -2.85 -6.58
CA ALA A 50 40.26 -4.05 -6.17
C ALA A 50 40.45 -5.04 -7.33
N GLU A 51 39.44 -5.23 -8.16
CA GLU A 51 39.52 -6.06 -9.36
C GLU A 51 40.57 -5.52 -10.35
N ARG A 52 40.56 -4.20 -10.59
CA ARG A 52 41.55 -3.55 -11.46
C ARG A 52 42.97 -3.66 -10.91
N VAL A 53 43.14 -3.52 -9.59
CA VAL A 53 44.42 -3.68 -8.90
C VAL A 53 44.95 -5.10 -9.07
N VAL A 54 44.13 -6.13 -8.85
CA VAL A 54 44.54 -7.53 -9.03
C VAL A 54 44.90 -7.82 -10.49
N ARG A 55 44.10 -7.36 -11.46
CA ARG A 55 44.43 -7.49 -12.89
C ARG A 55 45.74 -6.78 -13.24
N ASN A 56 46.01 -5.60 -12.67
CA ASN A 56 47.28 -4.88 -12.90
C ASN A 56 48.47 -5.62 -12.28
N LEU A 57 48.33 -6.12 -11.05
CA LEU A 57 49.33 -6.92 -10.37
C LEU A 57 49.63 -8.25 -11.10
N GLN A 58 48.67 -8.81 -11.84
CA GLN A 58 48.87 -10.02 -12.64
C GLN A 58 49.45 -9.74 -14.04
N ALA A 59 49.10 -8.60 -14.65
CA ALA A 59 49.50 -8.26 -16.01
C ALA A 59 50.79 -7.43 -16.11
N SER A 60 51.25 -6.79 -15.03
CA SER A 60 52.40 -5.89 -15.06
C SER A 60 53.73 -6.65 -15.29
N PRO A 61 54.59 -6.20 -16.23
CA PRO A 61 55.93 -6.79 -16.41
C PRO A 61 56.80 -6.64 -15.15
N ASP A 62 56.58 -5.60 -14.35
CA ASP A 62 57.25 -5.38 -13.07
C ASP A 62 56.86 -6.46 -12.05
N ALA A 63 55.62 -6.93 -12.09
CA ALA A 63 55.13 -8.04 -11.28
C ALA A 63 55.69 -9.39 -11.72
N ALA A 64 55.86 -9.60 -13.03
CA ALA A 64 56.51 -10.79 -13.57
C ALA A 64 58.00 -10.86 -13.13
N SER A 65 58.69 -9.72 -13.09
CA SER A 65 60.08 -9.63 -12.61
C SER A 65 60.24 -9.96 -11.12
N LEU A 66 59.20 -9.72 -10.31
CA LEU A 66 59.16 -9.96 -8.86
C LEU A 66 58.57 -11.32 -8.48
N LYS A 67 58.14 -12.14 -9.46
CA LYS A 67 57.47 -13.44 -9.26
C LYS A 67 56.33 -13.36 -8.23
N ILE A 68 55.47 -12.35 -8.31
CA ILE A 68 54.37 -12.09 -7.35
C ILE A 68 53.54 -13.34 -6.97
N PRO A 69 53.19 -14.26 -7.89
CA PRO A 69 52.42 -15.45 -7.54
C PRO A 69 53.11 -16.38 -6.52
N THR A 70 54.44 -16.38 -6.49
CA THR A 70 55.26 -17.19 -5.57
C THR A 70 55.79 -16.39 -4.38
N SER A 71 56.01 -15.08 -4.54
CA SER A 71 56.53 -14.20 -3.48
C SER A 71 55.46 -13.59 -2.58
N PHE A 72 54.21 -13.46 -3.06
CA PHE A 72 53.11 -12.84 -2.32
C PHE A 72 51.79 -13.60 -2.51
N PRO A 73 51.64 -14.81 -1.92
CA PRO A 73 50.40 -15.60 -1.99
C PRO A 73 49.20 -14.88 -1.34
N VAL A 74 49.47 -13.85 -0.52
CA VAL A 74 48.46 -12.97 0.06
C VAL A 74 47.54 -12.34 -0.99
N VAL A 75 48.06 -12.00 -2.19
CA VAL A 75 47.25 -11.36 -3.24
C VAL A 75 46.11 -12.27 -3.69
N LYS A 76 46.38 -13.57 -3.88
CA LYS A 76 45.36 -14.55 -4.25
C LYS A 76 44.34 -14.75 -3.13
N ARG A 77 44.82 -14.93 -1.88
CA ARG A 77 43.94 -15.09 -0.71
C ARG A 77 43.00 -13.89 -0.50
N GLN A 78 43.52 -12.66 -0.66
CA GLN A 78 42.73 -11.45 -0.51
C GLN A 78 41.76 -11.24 -1.68
N TRP A 79 42.16 -11.58 -2.90
CA TRP A 79 41.23 -11.58 -4.03
C TRP A 79 40.10 -12.59 -3.85
N ASP A 80 40.39 -13.80 -3.36
CA ASP A 80 39.38 -14.81 -3.09
C ASP A 80 38.34 -14.26 -2.07
N ALA A 81 38.80 -13.57 -1.01
CA ALA A 81 37.90 -12.88 -0.08
C ALA A 81 37.08 -11.75 -0.76
N VAL A 82 37.71 -10.90 -1.58
CA VAL A 82 37.03 -9.78 -2.25
C VAL A 82 36.03 -10.25 -3.31
N SER A 83 36.32 -11.34 -4.01
CA SER A 83 35.54 -11.83 -5.15
C SER A 83 34.08 -12.14 -4.77
N HIS A 84 33.85 -12.64 -3.55
CA HIS A 84 32.52 -12.96 -3.01
C HIS A 84 31.67 -11.71 -2.73
N PHE A 85 32.27 -10.52 -2.56
CA PHE A 85 31.49 -9.31 -2.33
C PHE A 85 30.67 -8.90 -3.56
N ARG A 86 31.04 -9.34 -4.77
CA ARG A 86 30.25 -9.01 -5.97
C ARG A 86 28.80 -9.49 -5.83
N SER A 87 28.61 -10.76 -5.47
CA SER A 87 27.27 -11.33 -5.31
C SER A 87 26.56 -10.77 -4.09
N GLN A 88 27.28 -10.57 -2.98
CA GLN A 88 26.71 -9.99 -1.76
C GLN A 88 26.21 -8.56 -1.96
N VAL A 89 26.99 -7.70 -2.62
CA VAL A 89 26.58 -6.32 -2.91
C VAL A 89 25.36 -6.30 -3.84
N ILE A 90 25.31 -7.15 -4.88
CA ILE A 90 24.14 -7.26 -5.76
C ILE A 90 22.91 -7.74 -4.97
N GLN A 91 23.04 -8.78 -4.15
CA GLN A 91 21.94 -9.30 -3.36
C GLN A 91 21.42 -8.25 -2.37
N LYS A 92 22.31 -7.63 -1.59
CA LYS A 92 21.93 -6.63 -0.58
C LYS A 92 21.37 -5.36 -1.18
N SER A 93 21.94 -4.87 -2.28
CA SER A 93 21.36 -3.74 -3.02
C SER A 93 19.97 -4.08 -3.58
N THR A 94 19.77 -5.30 -4.09
CA THR A 94 18.46 -5.77 -4.57
C THR A 94 17.43 -5.88 -3.46
N GLU A 95 17.81 -6.41 -2.29
CA GLU A 95 16.98 -6.43 -1.07
C GLU A 95 16.65 -5.00 -0.61
N HIS A 96 17.62 -4.09 -0.68
CA HIS A 96 17.42 -2.69 -0.31
C HIS A 96 16.34 -2.02 -1.17
N LEU A 97 16.24 -2.33 -2.47
CA LEU A 97 15.19 -1.79 -3.35
C LEU A 97 13.75 -2.12 -2.92
N LYS A 98 13.53 -3.05 -1.98
CA LYS A 98 12.20 -3.35 -1.43
C LYS A 98 11.70 -2.30 -0.43
N LEU A 99 12.58 -1.50 0.19
CA LEU A 99 12.26 -0.64 1.34
C LEU A 99 11.55 0.67 0.96
N VAL A 100 10.46 1.02 1.65
CA VAL A 100 9.64 2.21 1.38
C VAL A 100 10.40 3.52 1.65
N ASP A 101 11.13 3.59 2.76
CA ASP A 101 11.77 4.83 3.24
C ASP A 101 13.14 5.08 2.60
N GLN A 102 13.15 5.41 1.31
CA GLN A 102 14.38 5.69 0.58
C GLN A 102 14.35 7.06 -0.07
N SER A 103 15.46 7.79 0.07
CA SER A 103 15.69 9.00 -0.71
C SER A 103 15.93 8.64 -2.17
N GLU A 104 15.49 9.51 -3.08
CA GLU A 104 15.70 9.36 -4.53
C GLU A 104 17.18 9.15 -4.87
N GLN A 105 18.05 9.83 -4.13
CA GLN A 105 19.50 9.72 -4.27
C GLN A 105 20.02 8.32 -3.88
N SER A 106 19.52 7.75 -2.77
CA SER A 106 19.89 6.39 -2.35
C SER A 106 19.45 5.34 -3.37
N VAL A 107 18.23 5.47 -3.90
CA VAL A 107 17.73 4.57 -4.95
C VAL A 107 18.56 4.68 -6.22
N ALA A 108 18.87 5.90 -6.68
CA ALA A 108 19.71 6.12 -7.87
C ALA A 108 21.12 5.52 -7.69
N GLU A 109 21.73 5.67 -6.51
CA GLU A 109 23.04 5.08 -6.21
C GLU A 109 23.00 3.56 -6.17
N THR A 110 21.95 2.99 -5.58
CA THR A 110 21.72 1.54 -5.52
C THR A 110 21.55 0.96 -6.92
N LEU A 111 20.78 1.61 -7.78
CA LEU A 111 20.62 1.22 -9.19
C LEU A 111 21.94 1.32 -9.97
N CYS A 112 22.71 2.40 -9.76
CA CYS A 112 24.04 2.53 -10.35
C CYS A 112 24.99 1.41 -9.91
N ALA A 113 24.93 1.00 -8.63
CA ALA A 113 25.72 -0.12 -8.11
C ALA A 113 25.37 -1.44 -8.82
N ILE A 114 24.07 -1.72 -8.99
CA ILE A 114 23.59 -2.91 -9.72
C ILE A 114 24.01 -2.85 -11.19
N MET A 115 23.89 -1.70 -11.85
CA MET A 115 24.34 -1.52 -13.24
C MET A 115 25.84 -1.76 -13.40
N LEU A 116 26.65 -1.25 -12.47
CA LEU A 116 28.10 -1.42 -12.45
C LEU A 116 28.53 -2.88 -12.29
N LEU A 117 27.89 -3.63 -11.38
CA LEU A 117 28.28 -5.01 -11.06
C LEU A 117 27.60 -6.07 -11.92
N SER A 118 26.42 -5.82 -12.47
CA SER A 118 25.70 -6.79 -13.31
C SER A 118 25.80 -6.48 -14.80
N ASN A 119 26.48 -5.39 -15.19
CA ASN A 119 26.51 -4.85 -16.55
C ASN A 119 25.10 -4.65 -17.14
N ALA A 120 24.14 -4.32 -16.28
CA ALA A 120 22.75 -4.12 -16.65
C ALA A 120 22.58 -2.78 -17.40
N THR A 121 21.67 -2.74 -18.36
CA THR A 121 21.27 -1.50 -19.02
C THR A 121 20.39 -0.66 -18.08
N PRO A 122 20.26 0.66 -18.30
CA PRO A 122 19.33 1.51 -17.55
C PRO A 122 17.89 0.98 -17.58
N LYS A 123 17.48 0.40 -18.71
CA LYS A 123 16.19 -0.29 -18.87
C LYS A 123 16.09 -1.50 -17.92
N GLY A 124 17.09 -2.38 -17.92
CA GLY A 124 17.11 -3.54 -17.03
C GLY A 124 17.15 -3.15 -15.54
N ALA A 125 17.77 -2.02 -15.20
CA ALA A 125 17.74 -1.48 -13.84
C ALA A 125 16.35 -0.98 -13.43
N LEU A 126 15.62 -0.31 -14.34
CA LEU A 126 14.22 0.08 -14.13
C LEU A 126 13.32 -1.15 -13.95
N GLU A 127 13.43 -2.14 -14.84
CA GLU A 127 12.67 -3.40 -14.74
C GLU A 127 12.96 -4.10 -13.40
N LYS A 128 14.23 -4.12 -12.97
CA LYS A 128 14.61 -4.71 -11.69
C LYS A 128 14.03 -3.96 -10.50
N LEU A 129 14.06 -2.62 -10.51
CA LEU A 129 13.42 -1.81 -9.47
C LEU A 129 11.94 -2.17 -9.33
N LEU A 130 11.22 -2.14 -10.44
CA LEU A 130 9.78 -2.39 -10.49
C LEU A 130 9.45 -3.82 -10.05
N GLU A 131 10.23 -4.82 -10.48
CA GLU A 131 10.10 -6.21 -10.03
C GLU A 131 10.25 -6.34 -8.51
N MET A 132 11.29 -5.72 -7.93
CA MET A 132 11.52 -5.79 -6.49
C MET A 132 10.43 -5.07 -5.69
N ARG A 133 9.96 -3.91 -6.17
CA ARG A 133 8.85 -3.17 -5.57
C ARG A 133 7.54 -3.95 -5.64
N LYS A 134 7.29 -4.65 -6.76
CA LYS A 134 6.15 -5.54 -6.91
C LYS A 134 6.19 -6.70 -5.90
N SER A 135 7.34 -7.36 -5.78
CA SER A 135 7.54 -8.40 -4.75
C SER A 135 7.35 -7.86 -3.34
N ALA A 136 7.77 -6.62 -3.05
CA ALA A 136 7.53 -6.00 -1.74
C ALA A 136 6.04 -5.73 -1.47
N VAL A 137 5.26 -5.32 -2.48
CA VAL A 137 3.80 -5.23 -2.36
C VAL A 137 3.20 -6.61 -2.03
N PHE A 138 3.61 -7.65 -2.76
CA PHE A 138 3.16 -9.01 -2.51
C PHE A 138 3.49 -9.49 -1.08
N ASP A 139 4.74 -9.27 -0.64
CA ASP A 139 5.19 -9.64 0.70
C ASP A 139 4.37 -8.90 1.78
N LEU A 140 4.08 -7.61 1.60
CA LEU A 140 3.26 -6.83 2.52
C LEU A 140 1.83 -7.36 2.64
N LEU A 141 1.21 -7.74 1.52
CA LEU A 141 -0.16 -8.29 1.51
C LEU A 141 -0.25 -9.65 2.22
N HIS A 142 0.75 -10.53 2.04
CA HIS A 142 0.72 -11.89 2.60
C HIS A 142 1.37 -11.99 4.00
N SER A 143 2.04 -10.93 4.46
CA SER A 143 2.68 -10.91 5.79
C SER A 143 1.73 -10.64 6.96
N PHE A 144 0.44 -10.43 6.70
CA PHE A 144 -0.57 -10.08 7.72
C PHE A 144 -0.65 -11.09 8.87
N GLU A 145 -0.56 -12.40 8.60
CA GLU A 145 -0.62 -13.42 9.67
C GLU A 145 0.61 -13.39 10.60
N LYS A 146 1.74 -12.85 10.12
CA LYS A 146 3.02 -12.85 10.84
C LYS A 146 3.28 -11.56 11.60
N ASN A 147 2.64 -10.46 11.20
CA ASN A 147 2.85 -9.13 11.75
C ASN A 147 1.65 -8.68 12.59
N SER A 148 1.89 -8.14 13.79
CA SER A 148 0.83 -7.64 14.69
C SER A 148 0.20 -6.30 14.26
N ASN A 149 0.35 -5.91 12.99
CA ASN A 149 -0.12 -4.62 12.48
C ASN A 149 -1.60 -4.70 12.10
N THR A 150 -2.32 -3.58 12.21
CA THR A 150 -3.73 -3.52 11.81
C THR A 150 -3.87 -3.67 10.29
N ILE A 151 -5.03 -4.14 9.82
CA ILE A 151 -5.32 -4.25 8.37
C ILE A 151 -5.19 -2.89 7.67
N ALA A 152 -5.65 -1.81 8.31
CA ALA A 152 -5.48 -0.45 7.81
C ALA A 152 -4.00 -0.06 7.63
N ALA A 153 -3.13 -0.40 8.58
CA ALA A 153 -1.70 -0.13 8.48
C ALA A 153 -1.04 -0.86 7.30
N HIS A 154 -1.46 -2.11 7.01
CA HIS A 154 -0.98 -2.84 5.84
C HIS A 154 -1.35 -2.14 4.54
N PHE A 155 -2.61 -1.69 4.40
CA PHE A 155 -3.03 -0.91 3.23
C PHE A 155 -2.26 0.41 3.11
N CYS A 156 -2.05 1.13 4.20
CA CYS A 156 -1.26 2.37 4.19
C CYS A 156 0.18 2.15 3.74
N ASN A 157 0.85 1.10 4.24
CA ASN A 157 2.22 0.75 3.84
C ASN A 157 2.31 0.43 2.35
N VAL A 158 1.33 -0.29 1.82
CA VAL A 158 1.26 -0.60 0.39
C VAL A 158 1.04 0.66 -0.45
N ILE A 159 0.13 1.54 -0.01
CA ILE A 159 -0.12 2.82 -0.68
C ILE A 159 1.16 3.66 -0.73
N HIS A 160 1.87 3.80 0.40
CA HIS A 160 3.15 4.50 0.45
C HIS A 160 4.23 3.85 -0.43
N LEU A 161 4.27 2.52 -0.52
CA LEU A 161 5.20 1.82 -1.41
C LEU A 161 4.91 2.13 -2.89
N VAL A 162 3.64 2.11 -3.30
CA VAL A 162 3.26 2.42 -4.69
C VAL A 162 3.56 3.89 -5.01
N GLU A 163 3.13 4.79 -4.14
CA GLU A 163 3.34 6.24 -4.23
C GLU A 163 4.84 6.59 -4.31
N SER A 164 5.66 6.09 -3.39
CA SER A 164 7.12 6.31 -3.38
C SER A 164 7.78 5.76 -4.64
N THR A 165 7.36 4.58 -5.12
CA THR A 165 7.89 3.99 -6.35
C THR A 165 7.61 4.89 -7.55
N LEU A 166 6.39 5.40 -7.69
CA LEU A 166 6.03 6.31 -8.79
C LEU A 166 6.89 7.59 -8.75
N ARG A 167 7.08 8.18 -7.56
CA ARG A 167 7.94 9.37 -7.39
C ARG A 167 9.40 9.07 -7.70
N HIS A 168 9.94 7.95 -7.20
CA HIS A 168 11.31 7.53 -7.48
C HIS A 168 11.51 7.36 -8.99
N VAL A 169 10.57 6.73 -9.69
CA VAL A 169 10.70 6.53 -11.14
C VAL A 169 10.65 7.87 -11.90
N ALA A 170 9.71 8.75 -11.54
CA ALA A 170 9.62 10.07 -12.14
C ALA A 170 10.93 10.87 -11.98
N ASN A 171 11.45 10.96 -10.75
CA ASN A 171 12.62 11.79 -10.46
C ASN A 171 13.95 11.17 -10.93
N ILE A 172 14.05 9.84 -11.00
CA ILE A 172 15.28 9.15 -11.40
C ILE A 172 15.41 9.04 -12.92
N PHE A 173 14.31 8.75 -13.62
CA PHE A 173 14.36 8.35 -15.03
C PHE A 173 13.75 9.37 -15.99
N LEU A 174 12.83 10.23 -15.56
CA LEU A 174 12.27 11.27 -16.41
C LEU A 174 13.09 12.58 -16.31
N VAL A 175 13.06 13.34 -17.39
CA VAL A 175 13.70 14.64 -17.49
C VAL A 175 12.62 15.69 -17.33
N ASP A 176 12.76 16.58 -16.34
CA ASP A 176 11.87 17.73 -16.11
C ASP A 176 11.61 18.46 -17.45
N SER A 177 10.41 18.28 -18.00
CA SER A 177 9.99 18.95 -19.23
C SER A 177 9.31 20.30 -18.96
N THR A 178 9.31 20.78 -17.71
CA THR A 178 8.79 22.10 -17.38
C THR A 178 9.86 22.94 -16.67
N PRO A 179 10.16 24.16 -17.15
CA PRO A 179 10.93 25.10 -16.37
C PRO A 179 10.11 25.40 -15.11
N ARG A 180 10.71 25.14 -13.95
CA ARG A 180 10.29 25.57 -12.60
C ARG A 180 9.89 27.05 -12.62
N ARG A 181 8.66 27.37 -13.01
CA ARG A 181 8.20 28.74 -13.20
C ARG A 181 7.75 29.26 -11.85
N ARG A 182 8.67 29.92 -11.14
CA ARG A 182 8.32 30.82 -10.04
C ARG A 182 7.21 31.77 -10.54
N PRO A 183 6.04 31.89 -9.90
CA PRO A 183 5.22 33.07 -10.05
C PRO A 183 5.90 34.22 -9.29
N SER A 184 6.99 34.75 -9.85
CA SER A 184 7.52 36.03 -9.39
C SER A 184 6.60 37.11 -9.94
N THR A 185 5.67 37.56 -9.10
CA THR A 185 4.88 38.78 -9.31
C THR A 185 5.78 40.02 -9.21
N VAL A 186 6.71 40.20 -10.15
CA VAL A 186 7.13 41.53 -10.61
C VAL A 186 7.77 41.37 -11.99
N ALA A 187 7.20 42.02 -13.01
CA ALA A 187 7.93 42.30 -14.23
C ALA A 187 9.21 43.09 -13.90
N PRO A 188 10.32 42.86 -14.61
CA PRO A 188 10.70 43.93 -15.52
C PRO A 188 11.26 43.46 -16.87
N ALA A 189 11.28 44.45 -17.75
CA ALA A 189 11.62 44.43 -19.16
C ALA A 189 12.96 43.76 -19.53
N ALA A 190 12.92 43.11 -20.70
CA ALA A 190 13.96 43.05 -21.74
C ALA A 190 15.43 42.93 -21.30
N ALA A 191 15.96 41.70 -21.33
CA ALA A 191 17.39 41.45 -21.50
C ALA A 191 17.60 40.26 -22.49
N PRO A 192 18.63 40.29 -23.35
CA PRO A 192 18.81 39.33 -24.44
C PRO A 192 19.31 37.96 -23.96
N PRO A 193 19.18 36.90 -24.77
CA PRO A 193 19.55 35.54 -24.37
C PRO A 193 21.07 35.36 -24.47
N THR A 194 21.76 35.33 -23.34
CA THR A 194 23.13 34.81 -23.26
C THR A 194 23.12 33.35 -22.84
N ALA A 195 23.87 32.56 -23.62
CA ALA A 195 23.94 31.11 -23.61
C ALA A 195 24.48 30.49 -22.30
N HIS A 196 24.12 29.21 -22.13
CA HIS A 196 24.60 28.17 -21.20
C HIS A 196 23.60 27.69 -20.13
N SER A 197 22.35 27.37 -20.52
CA SER A 197 21.59 26.34 -19.80
C SER A 197 21.97 24.97 -20.36
N LEU A 198 22.72 24.17 -19.59
CA LEU A 198 22.93 22.75 -19.86
C LEU A 198 21.55 22.05 -20.07
N PRO A 199 21.45 21.03 -20.94
CA PRO A 199 20.20 20.32 -21.15
C PRO A 199 19.73 19.71 -19.81
N PRO A 200 18.43 19.67 -19.51
CA PRO A 200 17.94 18.99 -18.32
C PRO A 200 18.30 17.51 -18.45
N VAL A 201 19.04 16.96 -17.47
CA VAL A 201 19.49 15.57 -17.45
C VAL A 201 18.82 14.91 -16.25
N SER A 202 18.23 13.72 -16.44
CA SER A 202 17.61 12.97 -15.33
C SER A 202 18.62 12.64 -14.24
N LEU A 203 18.19 12.43 -12.99
CA LEU A 203 19.10 12.19 -11.87
C LEU A 203 20.03 10.98 -12.14
N LEU A 204 19.50 9.91 -12.73
CA LEU A 204 20.30 8.76 -13.13
C LEU A 204 21.34 9.14 -14.19
N ALA A 205 20.94 9.87 -15.23
CA ALA A 205 21.85 10.28 -16.29
C ALA A 205 22.91 11.28 -15.78
N ALA A 206 22.56 12.17 -14.84
CA ALA A 206 23.51 13.05 -14.18
C ALA A 206 24.55 12.27 -13.35
N ARG A 207 24.11 11.21 -12.66
CA ARG A 207 25.01 10.33 -11.89
C ARG A 207 25.87 9.46 -12.79
N ILE A 208 25.33 8.89 -13.87
CA ILE A 208 26.10 8.17 -14.88
C ILE A 208 27.16 9.11 -15.48
N ASN A 209 26.78 10.34 -15.84
CA ASN A 209 27.71 11.33 -16.38
C ASN A 209 28.80 11.70 -15.36
N SER A 210 28.46 11.89 -14.08
CA SER A 210 29.43 12.14 -13.01
C SER A 210 30.40 10.96 -12.80
N LEU A 211 29.93 9.72 -12.96
CA LEU A 211 30.77 8.51 -12.87
C LEU A 211 31.65 8.32 -14.11
N MET A 212 31.22 8.80 -15.28
CA MET A 212 31.92 8.67 -16.56
C MET A 212 32.87 9.84 -16.88
N GLN A 213 32.73 11.00 -16.23
CA GLN A 213 33.58 12.16 -16.46
C GLN A 213 35.06 11.86 -16.13
N ARG A 214 35.92 11.95 -17.16
CA ARG A 214 37.39 11.90 -17.02
C ARG A 214 37.89 13.18 -16.35
N PRO A 215 38.94 13.11 -15.49
CA PRO A 215 39.54 14.27 -14.82
C PRO A 215 40.24 15.30 -15.74
N GLY A 216 39.99 15.31 -17.05
CA GLY A 216 40.64 16.21 -18.02
C GLY A 216 39.70 17.11 -18.83
N GLN A 217 38.39 17.12 -18.56
CA GLN A 217 37.43 17.94 -19.30
C GLN A 217 36.70 18.91 -18.35
N VAL A 218 37.47 19.78 -17.70
CA VAL A 218 36.97 21.05 -17.16
C VAL A 218 37.34 22.13 -18.17
N ASP A 219 36.32 22.79 -18.73
CA ASP A 219 36.53 24.02 -19.48
C ASP A 219 37.31 25.02 -18.62
N ALA A 220 38.36 25.58 -19.19
CA ALA A 220 39.40 26.37 -18.52
C ALA A 220 38.96 27.74 -17.97
N LYS A 221 37.73 27.90 -17.44
CA LYS A 221 37.20 29.21 -17.01
C LYS A 221 36.47 29.27 -15.66
N SER A 222 36.59 28.26 -14.80
CA SER A 222 36.16 28.42 -13.39
C SER A 222 37.21 27.89 -12.44
N ALA A 223 38.06 28.79 -11.95
CA ALA A 223 39.16 28.50 -11.03
C ALA A 223 38.92 29.21 -9.70
N THR A 224 38.21 28.55 -8.77
CA THR A 224 38.38 28.78 -7.32
C THR A 224 37.94 27.55 -6.50
N THR A 225 38.55 26.37 -6.71
CA THR A 225 38.54 25.23 -5.76
C THR A 225 39.62 24.21 -6.16
N PRO A 226 40.26 23.49 -5.23
CA PRO A 226 41.44 22.67 -5.52
C PRO A 226 41.14 21.49 -6.45
N PRO A 227 42.14 20.96 -7.17
CA PRO A 227 41.95 20.13 -8.35
C PRO A 227 41.40 18.73 -8.05
N ALA A 228 40.75 18.15 -9.05
CA ALA A 228 39.98 16.89 -9.05
C ALA A 228 40.78 15.58 -8.81
N ASP A 229 41.84 15.62 -8.00
CA ASP A 229 42.77 14.51 -7.76
C ASP A 229 42.27 13.47 -6.73
N HIS A 230 41.05 13.62 -6.18
CA HIS A 230 40.62 12.92 -4.96
C HIS A 230 39.49 11.87 -5.13
N GLN A 231 39.12 11.45 -6.34
CA GLN A 231 37.98 10.52 -6.49
C GLN A 231 38.19 9.16 -5.81
N ILE A 232 39.41 8.61 -5.85
CA ILE A 232 39.76 7.35 -5.18
C ILE A 232 40.00 7.59 -3.69
N ALA A 233 40.61 8.72 -3.33
CA ALA A 233 40.83 9.10 -1.93
C ALA A 233 39.51 9.21 -1.15
N ASN A 234 38.45 9.70 -1.79
CA ASN A 234 37.12 9.85 -1.18
C ASN A 234 36.37 8.50 -1.01
N LEU A 235 36.83 7.41 -1.63
CA LEU A 235 36.20 6.10 -1.49
C LEU A 235 36.69 5.32 -0.27
N TYR A 236 37.90 5.60 0.21
CA TYR A 236 38.51 4.95 1.36
C TYR A 236 38.43 5.89 2.58
N SER A 237 38.26 5.32 3.78
CA SER A 237 38.29 6.10 5.03
C SER A 237 39.65 6.79 5.24
N GLU A 238 39.65 7.92 5.96
CA GLU A 238 40.86 8.67 6.32
C GLU A 238 41.92 7.81 7.04
N LYS A 239 41.47 6.78 7.77
CA LYS A 239 42.32 5.83 8.50
C LYS A 239 43.28 5.04 7.59
N THR A 240 42.97 4.90 6.31
CA THR A 240 43.75 4.10 5.36
C THR A 240 44.99 4.85 4.82
N ASN A 241 45.18 6.14 5.17
CA ASN A 241 46.27 6.98 4.68
C ASN A 241 46.42 6.94 3.14
N VAL A 242 45.29 6.95 2.43
CA VAL A 242 45.22 6.71 0.98
C VAL A 242 46.02 7.73 0.17
N HIS A 243 46.23 8.95 0.68
CA HIS A 243 47.06 9.97 0.04
C HIS A 243 48.53 9.51 -0.17
N VAL A 244 49.09 8.71 0.75
CA VAL A 244 50.44 8.13 0.61
C VAL A 244 50.45 7.00 -0.42
N ILE A 245 49.40 6.17 -0.41
CA ILE A 245 49.23 5.04 -1.32
C ILE A 245 49.01 5.55 -2.76
N PHE A 246 48.22 6.63 -2.91
CA PHE A 246 47.88 7.26 -4.19
C PHE A 246 49.11 7.72 -4.96
N ARG A 247 50.09 8.33 -4.27
CA ARG A 247 51.36 8.79 -4.88
C ARG A 247 52.16 7.66 -5.53
N HIS A 248 52.03 6.44 -5.03
CA HIS A 248 52.77 5.27 -5.51
C HIS A 248 51.94 4.34 -6.41
N LEU A 249 50.64 4.62 -6.61
CA LEU A 249 49.78 3.84 -7.49
C LEU A 249 50.13 4.09 -8.98
N PRO A 250 50.07 3.05 -9.84
CA PRO A 250 50.20 3.23 -11.28
C PRO A 250 49.15 4.18 -11.88
N PRO A 251 49.47 4.92 -12.95
CA PRO A 251 48.54 5.86 -13.59
C PRO A 251 47.26 5.16 -14.11
N SER A 252 47.38 3.88 -14.49
CA SER A 252 46.25 3.04 -14.91
C SER A 252 45.20 2.76 -13.83
N ILE A 253 45.53 3.00 -12.57
CA ILE A 253 44.62 2.87 -11.42
C ILE A 253 44.20 4.25 -10.93
N GLN A 254 45.09 5.25 -10.95
CA GLN A 254 44.76 6.63 -10.57
C GLN A 254 43.64 7.26 -11.44
N THR A 255 43.64 6.97 -12.75
CA THR A 255 42.63 7.50 -13.69
C THR A 255 41.49 6.51 -13.97
N PHE A 256 41.36 5.44 -13.18
CA PHE A 256 40.36 4.41 -13.45
C PHE A 256 38.95 4.95 -13.17
N THR A 257 38.19 5.13 -14.24
CA THR A 257 36.75 5.37 -14.18
C THR A 257 36.01 4.09 -14.58
N PRO A 258 35.06 3.60 -13.76
CA PRO A 258 34.30 2.41 -14.11
C PRO A 258 33.41 2.70 -15.32
N TYR A 259 33.41 1.78 -16.28
CA TYR A 259 32.56 1.91 -17.47
C TYR A 259 31.14 1.48 -17.14
N LEU A 260 30.17 2.35 -17.44
CA LEU A 260 28.75 2.05 -17.40
C LEU A 260 28.23 1.90 -18.83
N ASN A 261 27.48 0.84 -19.08
CA ASN A 261 26.77 0.68 -20.34
C ASN A 261 25.59 1.65 -20.38
N ALA A 262 25.85 2.90 -20.79
CA ALA A 262 24.85 3.95 -20.92
C ALA A 262 23.87 3.75 -22.11
N GLY A 263 23.86 2.58 -22.75
CA GLY A 263 22.87 2.22 -23.78
C GLY A 263 23.14 2.78 -25.18
N THR A 264 24.34 3.27 -25.50
CA THR A 264 24.60 3.92 -26.79
C THR A 264 24.90 2.96 -27.96
N ALA A 265 25.15 1.66 -27.71
CA ALA A 265 25.68 0.77 -28.76
C ALA A 265 24.72 -0.33 -29.27
N ALA A 266 23.68 -0.74 -28.53
CA ALA A 266 22.76 -1.80 -28.97
C ALA A 266 21.44 -1.93 -28.19
N GLY A 267 21.39 -1.49 -26.92
CA GLY A 267 20.18 -1.47 -26.11
C GLY A 267 19.65 -0.04 -26.03
N GLY A 268 18.64 0.29 -26.85
CA GLY A 268 18.18 1.65 -27.12
C GLY A 268 18.17 2.58 -25.90
N ALA A 269 18.56 3.84 -26.14
CA ALA A 269 18.51 4.91 -25.15
C ALA A 269 17.17 4.88 -24.40
N LEU A 270 17.22 5.04 -23.08
CA LEU A 270 16.02 5.08 -22.25
C LEU A 270 15.17 6.29 -22.67
N THR A 271 14.15 6.06 -23.49
CA THR A 271 13.20 7.09 -23.87
C THR A 271 12.16 7.24 -22.78
N SER A 272 11.66 8.47 -22.57
CA SER A 272 10.56 8.72 -21.63
C SER A 272 9.37 7.79 -21.92
N GLU A 273 9.04 7.57 -23.19
CA GLU A 273 7.99 6.64 -23.64
C GLU A 273 8.16 5.21 -23.08
N LEU A 274 9.38 4.67 -23.14
CA LEU A 274 9.64 3.33 -22.64
C LEU A 274 9.47 3.25 -21.12
N VAL A 275 9.91 4.30 -20.40
CA VAL A 275 9.72 4.40 -18.94
C VAL A 275 8.24 4.38 -18.61
N ARG A 276 7.44 5.25 -19.26
CA ARG A 276 5.99 5.33 -19.03
C ARG A 276 5.29 4.00 -19.30
N ARG A 277 5.57 3.34 -20.42
CA ARG A 277 5.01 2.01 -20.74
C ARG A 277 5.36 0.95 -19.68
N THR A 278 6.61 0.95 -19.22
CA THR A 278 7.08 -0.04 -18.24
C THR A 278 6.42 0.20 -16.88
N VAL A 279 6.28 1.46 -16.47
CA VAL A 279 5.58 1.85 -15.23
C VAL A 279 4.09 1.51 -15.31
N ARG A 280 3.43 1.77 -16.44
CA ARG A 280 2.01 1.41 -16.64
C ARG A 280 1.81 -0.10 -16.49
N ALA A 281 2.60 -0.91 -17.18
CA ALA A 281 2.53 -2.37 -17.10
C ALA A 281 2.79 -2.88 -15.67
N TRP A 282 3.73 -2.25 -14.95
CA TRP A 282 3.96 -2.54 -13.54
C TRP A 282 2.74 -2.19 -12.67
N LEU A 283 2.16 -1.01 -12.86
CA LEU A 283 1.01 -0.53 -12.10
C LEU A 283 -0.23 -1.41 -12.33
N ASP A 284 -0.48 -1.83 -13.57
CA ASP A 284 -1.55 -2.76 -13.91
C ASP A 284 -1.34 -4.13 -13.22
N GLY A 285 -0.10 -4.61 -13.20
CA GLY A 285 0.26 -5.84 -12.49
C GLY A 285 0.10 -5.75 -10.98
N VAL A 286 0.49 -4.62 -10.39
CA VAL A 286 0.32 -4.32 -8.96
C VAL A 286 -1.16 -4.18 -8.61
N ALA A 287 -1.97 -3.52 -9.44
CA ALA A 287 -3.40 -3.37 -9.22
C ALA A 287 -4.11 -4.74 -9.23
N LEU A 288 -3.71 -5.66 -10.11
CA LEU A 288 -4.28 -7.01 -10.14
C LEU A 288 -3.95 -7.81 -8.87
N GLU A 289 -2.68 -7.80 -8.44
CA GLU A 289 -2.26 -8.48 -7.21
C GLU A 289 -2.89 -7.86 -5.97
N LEU A 290 -3.03 -6.54 -5.96
CA LEU A 290 -3.72 -5.82 -4.90
C LEU A 290 -5.18 -6.22 -4.79
N ARG A 291 -5.89 -6.36 -5.91
CA ARG A 291 -7.31 -6.77 -5.87
C ARG A 291 -7.50 -8.14 -5.24
N VAL A 292 -6.59 -9.09 -5.53
CA VAL A 292 -6.64 -10.44 -4.95
C VAL A 292 -6.24 -10.42 -3.47
N GLY A 293 -5.03 -9.94 -3.15
CA GLY A 293 -4.53 -9.95 -1.78
C GLY A 293 -5.32 -9.05 -0.83
N ALA A 294 -5.81 -7.89 -1.30
CA ALA A 294 -6.70 -7.05 -0.51
C ALA A 294 -8.04 -7.74 -0.22
N GLY A 295 -8.56 -8.53 -1.16
CA GLY A 295 -9.77 -9.33 -0.96
C GLY A 295 -9.59 -10.36 0.15
N GLU A 296 -8.47 -11.07 0.16
CA GLU A 296 -8.11 -12.03 1.22
C GLU A 296 -7.94 -11.35 2.58
N LEU A 297 -7.27 -10.18 2.63
CA LEU A 297 -7.14 -9.41 3.86
C LEU A 297 -8.50 -8.94 4.40
N LEU A 298 -9.34 -8.38 3.52
CA LEU A 298 -10.67 -7.88 3.89
C LEU A 298 -11.64 -9.01 4.24
N ALA A 299 -11.42 -10.24 3.76
CA ALA A 299 -12.24 -11.40 4.12
C ALA A 299 -12.24 -11.69 5.64
N HIS A 300 -11.20 -11.26 6.36
CA HIS A 300 -11.10 -11.37 7.82
C HIS A 300 -12.01 -10.39 8.58
N ILE A 301 -12.60 -9.41 7.88
CA ILE A 301 -13.42 -8.36 8.49
C ILE A 301 -14.90 -8.72 8.39
N ALA A 302 -15.52 -9.16 9.50
CA ALA A 302 -16.94 -9.56 9.51
C ALA A 302 -17.93 -8.40 9.71
N SER A 303 -17.48 -7.23 10.21
CA SER A 303 -18.35 -6.12 10.61
C SER A 303 -18.25 -4.93 9.66
N GLY A 304 -19.39 -4.34 9.30
CA GLY A 304 -19.48 -3.14 8.50
C GLY A 304 -18.84 -1.92 9.17
N LYS A 305 -18.96 -1.79 10.51
CA LYS A 305 -18.29 -0.75 11.30
C LYS A 305 -16.77 -0.78 11.13
N THR A 306 -16.17 -1.97 11.25
CA THR A 306 -14.71 -2.12 11.15
C THR A 306 -14.23 -1.91 9.72
N LEU A 307 -14.97 -2.39 8.72
CA LEU A 307 -14.68 -2.10 7.30
C LEU A 307 -14.75 -0.58 7.01
N ALA A 308 -15.75 0.13 7.53
CA ALA A 308 -15.88 1.58 7.38
C ALA A 308 -14.72 2.35 8.02
N ALA A 309 -14.23 1.90 9.19
CA ALA A 309 -13.07 2.49 9.85
C ALA A 309 -11.77 2.31 9.04
N VAL A 310 -11.54 1.10 8.51
CA VAL A 310 -10.40 0.80 7.63
C VAL A 310 -10.50 1.62 6.33
N ARG A 311 -11.68 1.68 5.71
CA ARG A 311 -11.93 2.52 4.53
C ARG A 311 -11.61 3.98 4.80
N SER A 312 -12.04 4.51 5.95
CA SER A 312 -11.84 5.93 6.31
C SER A 312 -10.37 6.28 6.47
N THR A 313 -9.59 5.41 7.12
CA THR A 313 -8.13 5.60 7.28
C THR A 313 -7.40 5.53 5.94
N VAL A 314 -7.74 4.56 5.10
CA VAL A 314 -7.17 4.43 3.75
C VAL A 314 -7.51 5.63 2.88
N LEU A 315 -8.78 6.05 2.83
CA LEU A 315 -9.21 7.22 2.07
C LEU A 315 -8.59 8.52 2.59
N GLU A 316 -8.36 8.66 3.89
CA GLU A 316 -7.67 9.82 4.45
C GLU A 316 -6.24 9.91 3.91
N LEU A 317 -5.52 8.78 3.87
CA LEU A 317 -4.18 8.74 3.29
C LEU A 317 -4.21 9.05 1.78
N VAL A 318 -5.08 8.39 1.01
CA VAL A 318 -5.19 8.65 -0.43
C VAL A 318 -5.52 10.12 -0.70
N ARG A 319 -6.41 10.74 0.08
CA ARG A 319 -6.70 12.18 -0.04
C ARG A 319 -5.48 13.05 0.23
N LYS A 320 -4.66 12.73 1.23
CA LYS A 320 -3.43 13.47 1.53
C LYS A 320 -2.44 13.42 0.37
N ILE A 321 -2.34 12.26 -0.28
CA ILE A 321 -1.47 12.03 -1.44
C ILE A 321 -2.02 12.76 -2.67
N GLU A 322 -3.29 12.54 -3.01
CA GLU A 322 -3.89 13.01 -4.26
C GLU A 322 -4.19 14.52 -4.25
N ARG A 323 -4.48 15.13 -3.10
CA ARG A 323 -4.70 16.60 -3.00
C ARG A 323 -3.43 17.40 -2.75
N GLY A 324 -2.28 16.75 -2.60
CA GLY A 324 -1.02 17.41 -2.27
C GLY A 324 -1.09 18.14 -0.93
N ALA A 325 -1.24 17.42 0.19
CA ALA A 325 -1.14 18.06 1.50
C ALA A 325 0.31 18.51 1.75
N ALA A 326 0.53 19.82 1.91
CA ALA A 326 1.76 20.35 2.51
C ALA A 326 2.00 19.64 3.85
N PRO A 327 3.22 19.18 4.16
CA PRO A 327 3.50 18.48 5.40
C PRO A 327 3.21 19.43 6.58
N VAL A 328 2.15 19.15 7.32
CA VAL A 328 1.90 19.79 8.61
C VAL A 328 2.92 19.19 9.57
N GLY A 329 3.96 19.97 9.86
CA GLY A 329 4.94 19.66 10.90
C GLY A 329 6.29 19.16 10.38
N LEU A 330 7.01 20.02 9.65
CA LEU A 330 8.48 20.08 9.66
C LEU A 330 8.88 21.44 9.08
N ASP A 331 9.37 22.32 9.96
CA ASP A 331 9.87 23.64 9.62
C ASP A 331 10.97 23.54 8.55
N THR A 332 10.60 23.69 7.28
CA THR A 332 11.58 23.89 6.20
C THR A 332 11.09 24.99 5.27
N ASN A 333 11.77 26.12 5.35
CA ASN A 333 11.70 27.25 4.42
C ASN A 333 12.21 26.86 3.02
N ALA A 334 11.52 25.92 2.36
CA ALA A 334 11.70 25.59 0.97
C ALA A 334 10.32 25.53 0.32
N GLY A 335 9.90 26.64 -0.31
CA GLY A 335 8.69 26.70 -1.12
C GLY A 335 8.78 25.79 -2.34
N ILE A 336 8.56 24.50 -2.12
CA ILE A 336 8.21 23.53 -3.15
C ILE A 336 6.70 23.40 -3.05
N GLU A 337 5.99 24.11 -3.92
CA GLU A 337 4.56 23.89 -4.11
C GLU A 337 4.35 22.39 -4.37
N ALA A 338 3.57 21.74 -3.51
CA ALA A 338 3.26 20.32 -3.66
C ALA A 338 2.63 20.13 -5.05
N MET A 339 3.30 19.35 -5.90
CA MET A 339 2.81 19.06 -7.24
C MET A 339 1.46 18.36 -7.15
N ASP A 340 0.47 18.86 -7.89
CA ASP A 340 -0.85 18.24 -7.98
C ASP A 340 -0.70 16.81 -8.54
N TRP A 341 -1.24 15.83 -7.81
CA TRP A 341 -1.16 14.41 -8.17
C TRP A 341 -1.71 14.14 -9.57
N THR A 342 -2.72 14.90 -9.99
CA THR A 342 -3.32 14.80 -11.31
C THR A 342 -2.31 15.14 -12.40
N GLN A 343 -1.56 16.25 -12.22
CA GLN A 343 -0.51 16.65 -13.14
C GLN A 343 0.66 15.66 -13.14
N PHE A 344 1.03 15.16 -11.95
CA PHE A 344 2.05 14.13 -11.81
C PHE A 344 1.69 12.85 -12.56
N CYS A 345 0.44 12.39 -12.47
CA CYS A 345 -0.04 11.21 -13.20
C CYS A 345 -0.10 11.47 -14.71
N LEU A 346 -0.47 12.67 -15.16
CA LEU A 346 -0.44 13.00 -16.59
C LEU A 346 0.99 12.96 -17.15
N ASP A 347 1.97 13.46 -16.41
CA ASP A 347 3.37 13.49 -16.84
C ASP A 347 4.02 12.09 -16.89
N LEU A 348 3.69 11.22 -15.92
CA LEU A 348 4.27 9.88 -15.78
C LEU A 348 3.46 8.77 -16.48
N LEU A 349 2.13 8.82 -16.43
CA LEU A 349 1.23 7.75 -16.86
C LEU A 349 0.39 8.11 -18.10
N GLU A 350 0.51 9.34 -18.62
CA GLU A 350 -0.27 9.88 -19.77
C GLU A 350 -1.78 9.82 -19.59
N GLY A 351 -2.25 9.73 -18.35
CA GLY A 351 -3.66 9.66 -18.02
C GLY A 351 -3.92 9.87 -16.53
N PRO A 352 -5.17 10.16 -16.15
CA PRO A 352 -5.56 10.22 -14.75
C PRO A 352 -5.41 8.83 -14.13
N PHE A 353 -4.92 8.79 -12.89
CA PHE A 353 -4.83 7.57 -12.09
C PHE A 353 -5.16 7.91 -10.65
N SER A 354 -6.12 7.20 -10.07
CA SER A 354 -6.46 7.30 -8.66
C SER A 354 -6.16 5.98 -7.97
N LEU A 355 -5.40 6.07 -6.87
CA LEU A 355 -5.11 4.91 -6.03
C LEU A 355 -6.41 4.31 -5.48
N TRP A 356 -7.39 5.15 -5.16
CA TRP A 356 -8.68 4.67 -4.67
C TRP A 356 -9.52 4.07 -5.81
N THR A 357 -9.87 4.87 -6.82
CA THR A 357 -10.87 4.44 -7.82
C THR A 357 -10.38 3.27 -8.67
N ASP A 358 -9.10 3.26 -9.06
CA ASP A 358 -8.56 2.24 -9.96
C ASP A 358 -8.14 0.95 -9.24
N VAL A 359 -7.78 1.04 -7.96
CA VAL A 359 -7.22 -0.10 -7.20
C VAL A 359 -8.15 -0.56 -6.08
N PHE A 360 -8.40 0.29 -5.08
CA PHE A 360 -9.04 -0.14 -3.84
C PHE A 360 -10.58 -0.17 -3.88
N ARG A 361 -11.22 0.75 -4.61
CA ARG A 361 -12.68 0.94 -4.61
C ARG A 361 -13.43 -0.37 -4.81
N SER A 362 -13.11 -1.11 -5.88
CA SER A 362 -13.78 -2.37 -6.21
C SER A 362 -13.68 -3.44 -5.10
N VAL A 363 -12.56 -3.50 -4.38
CA VAL A 363 -12.33 -4.50 -3.32
C VAL A 363 -13.14 -4.14 -2.07
N PHE A 364 -13.13 -2.87 -1.68
CA PHE A 364 -13.92 -2.38 -0.54
C PHE A 364 -15.42 -2.47 -0.82
N SER A 365 -15.87 -2.12 -2.02
CA SER A 365 -17.28 -2.26 -2.42
C SER A 365 -17.72 -3.72 -2.38
N ARG A 366 -16.93 -4.63 -2.96
CA ARG A 366 -17.25 -6.07 -2.93
C ARG A 366 -17.37 -6.59 -1.50
N ARG A 367 -16.43 -6.26 -0.62
CA ARG A 367 -16.52 -6.70 0.79
C ARG A 367 -17.73 -6.09 1.50
N ALA A 368 -18.06 -4.83 1.22
CA ALA A 368 -19.25 -4.19 1.79
C ALA A 368 -20.54 -4.92 1.35
N GLU A 369 -20.66 -5.30 0.07
CA GLU A 369 -21.78 -6.11 -0.41
C GLU A 369 -21.87 -7.46 0.31
N ASP A 370 -20.73 -8.14 0.48
CA ASP A 370 -20.68 -9.45 1.13
C ASP A 370 -21.10 -9.35 2.61
N ILE A 371 -20.62 -8.34 3.34
CA ILE A 371 -21.01 -8.10 4.75
C ILE A 371 -22.51 -7.81 4.84
N ILE A 372 -23.07 -7.00 3.93
CA ILE A 372 -24.50 -6.73 3.90
C ILE A 372 -25.26 -8.04 3.71
N ARG A 373 -24.92 -8.85 2.69
CA ARG A 373 -25.62 -10.13 2.44
C ARG A 373 -25.55 -11.08 3.64
N LEU A 374 -24.37 -11.24 4.23
CA LEU A 374 -24.15 -12.10 5.40
C LEU A 374 -24.88 -11.59 6.65
N SER A 375 -25.03 -10.27 6.82
CA SER A 375 -25.69 -9.70 8.00
C SER A 375 -27.18 -10.07 8.11
N PHE A 376 -27.85 -10.35 6.99
CA PHE A 376 -29.26 -10.71 6.94
C PHE A 376 -29.52 -12.23 6.97
N GLU A 377 -28.48 -13.08 6.84
CA GLU A 377 -28.62 -14.55 6.89
C GLU A 377 -29.20 -15.06 8.23
N PRO A 378 -28.76 -14.57 9.41
CA PRO A 378 -29.36 -14.96 10.69
C PRO A 378 -30.84 -14.59 10.80
N LEU A 379 -31.27 -13.52 10.12
CA LEU A 379 -32.68 -13.09 10.11
C LEU A 379 -33.52 -14.13 9.36
N VAL A 380 -33.05 -14.63 8.22
CA VAL A 380 -33.77 -15.63 7.44
C VAL A 380 -33.88 -16.97 8.18
N GLU A 381 -32.85 -17.36 8.95
CA GLU A 381 -32.85 -18.60 9.72
C GLU A 381 -33.65 -18.50 11.04
N GLN A 382 -33.88 -17.28 11.55
CA GLN A 382 -34.51 -17.01 12.84
C GLN A 382 -35.84 -17.76 13.07
N PRO A 383 -36.78 -17.86 12.11
CA PRO A 383 -38.02 -18.61 12.31
C PRO A 383 -37.76 -20.07 12.69
N SER A 384 -36.86 -20.73 11.97
CA SER A 384 -36.57 -22.15 12.16
C SER A 384 -35.96 -22.48 13.53
N VAL A 385 -35.32 -21.48 14.15
CA VAL A 385 -34.67 -21.60 15.46
C VAL A 385 -35.63 -21.17 16.58
N LEU A 386 -36.13 -19.93 16.52
CA LEU A 386 -36.93 -19.34 17.61
C LEU A 386 -38.35 -19.89 17.67
N VAL A 387 -39.05 -19.98 16.53
CA VAL A 387 -40.43 -20.47 16.52
C VAL A 387 -40.47 -21.95 16.88
N LYS A 388 -39.51 -22.75 16.38
CA LYS A 388 -39.39 -24.16 16.73
C LYS A 388 -39.09 -24.36 18.22
N ALA A 389 -38.13 -23.61 18.78
CA ALA A 389 -37.81 -23.68 20.21
C ALA A 389 -39.02 -23.32 21.08
N GLN A 390 -39.80 -22.30 20.70
CA GLN A 390 -41.03 -21.94 21.41
C GLN A 390 -42.13 -23.00 21.24
N LEU A 391 -42.24 -23.65 20.07
CA LEU A 391 -43.17 -24.75 19.85
C LEU A 391 -42.82 -25.98 20.69
N ASP A 392 -41.54 -26.30 20.84
CA ASP A 392 -41.06 -27.36 21.73
C ASP A 392 -41.33 -27.00 23.20
N ALA A 393 -41.10 -25.74 23.60
CA ALA A 393 -41.38 -25.26 24.95
C ALA A 393 -42.89 -25.32 25.31
N LEU A 394 -43.77 -25.20 24.31
CA LEU A 394 -45.22 -25.37 24.49
C LEU A 394 -45.65 -26.81 24.77
N GLN A 395 -44.77 -27.81 24.64
CA GLN A 395 -45.07 -29.18 25.05
C GLN A 395 -45.13 -29.33 26.58
N ASP A 396 -44.49 -28.42 27.33
CA ASP A 396 -44.55 -28.38 28.79
C ASP A 396 -45.90 -27.84 29.30
N GLU A 397 -46.52 -28.57 30.23
CA GLU A 397 -47.78 -28.23 30.88
C GLU A 397 -47.68 -26.93 31.70
N SER A 398 -46.50 -26.60 32.21
CA SER A 398 -46.26 -25.40 33.03
C SER A 398 -46.04 -24.12 32.22
N ASN A 399 -46.14 -24.17 30.89
CA ASN A 399 -45.83 -23.03 30.04
C ASN A 399 -46.87 -21.89 30.21
N PRO A 400 -46.44 -20.64 30.47
CA PRO A 400 -47.34 -19.50 30.65
C PRO A 400 -48.24 -19.22 29.43
N ASP A 401 -47.83 -19.62 28.23
CA ASP A 401 -48.61 -19.42 27.00
C ASP A 401 -49.77 -20.43 26.86
N ARG A 402 -49.79 -21.53 27.64
CA ARG A 402 -50.96 -22.42 27.74
C ARG A 402 -52.07 -21.86 28.64
N ASN A 403 -51.77 -20.87 29.49
CA ASN A 403 -52.71 -20.32 30.45
C ASN A 403 -53.58 -19.23 29.81
N MET A 404 -54.73 -19.63 29.27
CA MET A 404 -55.70 -18.74 28.64
C MET A 404 -56.21 -17.63 29.59
N SER A 405 -56.29 -17.90 30.89
CA SER A 405 -56.64 -16.90 31.90
C SER A 405 -55.57 -15.81 32.01
N ASP A 406 -54.29 -16.17 32.06
CA ASP A 406 -53.19 -15.20 32.09
C ASP A 406 -53.11 -14.41 30.78
N PHE A 407 -53.48 -15.00 29.65
CA PHE A 407 -53.55 -14.33 28.35
C PHE A 407 -54.66 -13.26 28.31
N ILE A 408 -55.87 -13.59 28.76
CA ILE A 408 -57.02 -12.67 28.74
C ILE A 408 -56.90 -11.59 29.83
N TRP A 409 -56.36 -11.92 31.00
CA TRP A 409 -56.49 -11.10 32.21
C TRP A 409 -55.21 -10.41 32.72
N ARG A 410 -54.00 -10.67 32.17
CA ARG A 410 -52.81 -9.86 32.53
C ARG A 410 -52.97 -8.43 31.99
N ALA A 411 -52.88 -7.46 32.89
CA ALA A 411 -52.87 -6.04 32.54
C ALA A 411 -51.50 -5.65 31.94
N ASP A 412 -51.53 -4.91 30.83
CA ASP A 412 -50.36 -4.17 30.35
C ASP A 412 -50.04 -3.05 31.35
N GLU A 413 -48.78 -2.91 31.79
CA GLU A 413 -48.36 -1.73 32.57
C GLU A 413 -48.54 -0.42 31.75
N VAL A 414 -48.63 -0.51 30.42
CA VAL A 414 -48.86 0.60 29.48
C VAL A 414 -50.33 1.04 29.43
N ALA A 415 -51.28 0.18 29.83
CA ALA A 415 -52.73 0.44 29.70
C ALA A 415 -53.29 1.46 30.72
N LEU A 416 -52.48 1.91 31.70
CA LEU A 416 -52.92 2.90 32.69
C LEU A 416 -53.01 4.35 32.13
N THR A 417 -52.62 4.59 30.88
CA THR A 417 -52.55 5.95 30.30
C THR A 417 -53.38 6.18 29.03
N SER A 418 -53.96 5.13 28.43
CA SER A 418 -54.73 5.23 27.18
C SER A 418 -56.20 4.86 27.40
N THR A 419 -57.12 5.70 26.91
CA THR A 419 -58.58 5.53 27.04
C THR A 419 -59.22 4.65 25.96
N GLN A 420 -58.41 3.91 25.19
CA GLN A 420 -58.92 2.93 24.22
C GLN A 420 -58.74 1.50 24.73
N PRO A 421 -59.73 0.61 24.52
CA PRO A 421 -59.60 -0.80 24.88
C PRO A 421 -58.57 -1.47 23.96
N THR A 422 -57.33 -1.61 24.41
CA THR A 422 -56.34 -2.47 23.77
C THR A 422 -56.65 -3.91 24.13
N THR A 423 -57.27 -4.64 23.19
CA THR A 423 -57.32 -6.10 23.26
C THR A 423 -55.92 -6.64 23.02
N ARG A 424 -55.47 -7.60 23.84
CA ARG A 424 -54.19 -8.29 23.63
C ARG A 424 -54.19 -8.97 22.27
N THR A 425 -53.19 -8.68 21.45
CA THR A 425 -53.03 -9.29 20.13
C THR A 425 -52.02 -10.43 20.10
N GLN A 426 -51.14 -10.56 21.10
CA GLN A 426 -49.98 -11.48 21.09
C GLN A 426 -49.68 -12.10 22.46
N THR A 427 -49.18 -13.35 22.47
CA THR A 427 -48.69 -14.05 23.68
C THR A 427 -47.27 -13.62 24.04
N ALA A 428 -46.77 -13.99 25.22
CA ALA A 428 -45.42 -13.61 25.65
C ALA A 428 -44.34 -14.18 24.72
N ALA A 429 -44.50 -15.42 24.23
CA ALA A 429 -43.55 -15.98 23.26
C ALA A 429 -43.58 -15.23 21.91
N LEU A 430 -44.75 -14.74 21.47
CA LEU A 430 -44.87 -13.95 20.24
C LEU A 430 -44.26 -12.56 20.38
N THR A 431 -44.40 -11.91 21.54
CA THR A 431 -43.71 -10.64 21.82
C THR A 431 -42.19 -10.84 21.86
N ASP A 432 -41.71 -11.92 22.50
CA ASP A 432 -40.28 -12.24 22.56
C ASP A 432 -39.68 -12.50 21.17
N ILE A 433 -40.42 -13.20 20.28
CA ILE A 433 -40.01 -13.40 18.88
C ILE A 433 -39.98 -12.07 18.12
N GLY A 434 -40.98 -11.21 18.32
CA GLY A 434 -41.03 -9.87 17.71
C GLY A 434 -39.88 -8.97 18.16
N ASP A 435 -39.59 -8.96 19.46
CA ASP A 435 -38.48 -8.20 20.05
C ASP A 435 -37.13 -8.73 19.58
N ALA A 436 -36.98 -10.05 19.42
CA ALA A 436 -35.77 -10.66 18.87
C ALA A 436 -35.55 -10.29 17.39
N PHE A 437 -36.61 -10.23 16.58
CA PHE A 437 -36.55 -9.77 15.19
C PHE A 437 -36.15 -8.29 15.10
N GLU A 438 -36.78 -7.43 15.89
CA GLU A 438 -36.47 -5.99 15.91
C GLU A 438 -35.03 -5.75 16.41
N THR A 439 -34.60 -6.49 17.44
CA THR A 439 -33.22 -6.42 17.95
C THR A 439 -32.20 -6.81 16.87
N ALA A 440 -32.48 -7.85 16.07
CA ALA A 440 -31.62 -8.26 14.98
C ALA A 440 -31.53 -7.18 13.88
N LEU A 441 -32.66 -6.57 13.50
CA LEU A 441 -32.67 -5.44 12.54
C LEU A 441 -31.90 -4.23 13.06
N GLN A 442 -32.03 -3.88 14.35
CA GLN A 442 -31.26 -2.79 14.94
C GLN A 442 -29.76 -3.11 14.94
N LEU A 443 -29.36 -4.35 15.23
CA LEU A 443 -27.95 -4.77 15.16
C LEU A 443 -27.39 -4.58 13.74
N ILE A 444 -28.10 -5.09 12.72
CA ILE A 444 -27.73 -4.98 11.31
C ILE A 444 -27.63 -3.51 10.90
N LYS A 445 -28.64 -2.70 11.26
CA LYS A 445 -28.66 -1.26 10.96
C LYS A 445 -27.42 -0.57 11.52
N THR A 446 -27.12 -0.77 12.81
CA THR A 446 -25.96 -0.11 13.42
C THR A 446 -24.65 -0.53 12.77
N ASP A 447 -24.54 -1.78 12.30
CA ASP A 447 -23.31 -2.30 11.69
C ASP A 447 -23.11 -1.81 10.24
N VAL A 448 -24.18 -1.68 9.47
CA VAL A 448 -24.13 -1.31 8.05
C VAL A 448 -24.17 0.20 7.83
N GLU A 449 -24.83 0.98 8.69
CA GLU A 449 -24.96 2.44 8.58
C GLU A 449 -23.62 3.19 8.37
N PRO A 450 -22.51 2.83 9.05
CA PRO A 450 -21.20 3.44 8.82
C PRO A 450 -20.65 3.28 7.39
N LEU A 451 -21.06 2.25 6.64
CA LEU A 451 -20.64 2.04 5.25
C LEU A 451 -21.24 3.10 4.30
N LEU A 452 -22.39 3.68 4.66
CA LEU A 452 -23.08 4.71 3.88
C LEU A 452 -22.55 6.13 4.17
N SER A 453 -21.65 6.28 5.14
CA SER A 453 -21.09 7.58 5.52
C SER A 453 -20.21 8.15 4.39
N THR A 454 -20.67 9.22 3.74
CA THR A 454 -19.98 9.86 2.60
C THR A 454 -19.05 11.00 3.02
N ARG A 455 -19.31 11.65 4.15
CA ARG A 455 -18.53 12.74 4.73
C ARG A 455 -18.93 12.87 6.20
N LYS A 456 -18.00 12.67 7.14
CA LYS A 456 -18.06 13.12 8.56
C LYS A 456 -19.46 13.39 9.15
N SER A 457 -19.94 12.50 10.01
CA SER A 457 -20.94 12.82 11.04
C SER A 457 -20.41 13.71 12.18
N ASP A 458 -19.15 14.18 12.12
CA ASP A 458 -18.50 14.95 13.21
C ASP A 458 -18.74 16.47 13.15
N ALA A 459 -19.90 16.90 12.66
CA ALA A 459 -20.38 18.28 12.87
C ALA A 459 -21.64 18.34 13.78
N GLN A 460 -22.20 17.20 14.21
CA GLN A 460 -23.41 17.17 15.03
C GLN A 460 -23.25 16.51 16.41
N GLN A 461 -22.02 16.18 16.84
CA GLN A 461 -21.74 15.62 18.17
C GLN A 461 -20.77 16.48 18.98
N GLN A 462 -21.00 17.79 18.97
CA GLN A 462 -20.50 18.71 20.01
C GLN A 462 -21.40 19.94 20.07
N CYS A 463 -22.61 19.78 20.63
CA CYS A 463 -23.17 20.71 21.62
C CYS A 463 -24.55 20.20 22.08
N THR A 464 -24.59 19.39 23.13
CA THR A 464 -25.76 19.32 24.01
C THR A 464 -25.42 20.04 25.30
N THR A 465 -25.60 21.35 25.33
CA THR A 465 -26.01 22.07 26.55
C THR A 465 -27.01 23.17 26.17
N PRO A 466 -28.07 23.38 26.97
CA PRO A 466 -29.14 24.31 26.63
C PRO A 466 -28.82 25.74 27.09
N SER A 467 -29.38 26.71 26.36
CA SER A 467 -29.77 28.06 26.78
C SER A 467 -28.72 28.96 27.47
N GLN A 468 -28.35 30.06 26.81
CA GLN A 468 -28.78 31.41 27.21
C GLN A 468 -28.17 32.50 26.32
N GLU A 469 -29.08 33.28 25.74
CA GLU A 469 -29.02 34.72 25.42
C GLU A 469 -27.66 35.45 25.53
N ARG A 470 -27.27 36.19 24.48
CA ARG A 470 -27.54 37.65 24.40
C ARG A 470 -26.98 38.31 23.13
N LYS A 471 -27.86 39.15 22.59
CA LYS A 471 -27.77 40.13 21.50
C LYS A 471 -26.57 41.08 21.59
N THR A 472 -26.11 41.57 20.43
CA THR A 472 -25.99 43.02 20.16
C THR A 472 -25.93 43.39 18.66
N TYR A 473 -27.00 44.08 18.24
CA TYR A 473 -27.25 45.09 17.18
C TYR A 473 -26.11 45.57 16.25
N ALA A 474 -26.33 45.56 14.92
CA ALA A 474 -26.85 46.65 14.03
C ALA A 474 -25.74 47.60 13.51
N TYR A 475 -25.60 47.89 12.21
CA TYR A 475 -26.50 48.78 11.46
C TYR A 475 -26.41 48.62 9.92
N LEU A 476 -27.50 49.07 9.32
CA LEU A 476 -27.88 49.20 7.90
C LEU A 476 -26.89 49.94 7.00
N THR A 477 -26.88 49.60 5.71
CA THR A 477 -27.32 50.54 4.65
C THR A 477 -27.73 49.76 3.39
N ALA A 478 -28.84 50.18 2.79
CA ALA A 478 -29.48 49.60 1.62
C ALA A 478 -29.24 50.49 0.39
N ALA A 479 -29.64 49.94 -0.77
CA ALA A 479 -29.74 50.52 -2.12
C ALA A 479 -28.49 50.34 -3.00
N ASP A 480 -28.53 49.42 -3.98
CA ASP A 480 -29.17 49.70 -5.27
C ASP A 480 -29.49 48.41 -6.04
N ARG A 481 -30.58 48.44 -6.82
CA ARG A 481 -31.09 47.32 -7.63
C ARG A 481 -30.54 47.42 -9.06
N THR A 482 -30.03 46.32 -9.61
CA THR A 482 -30.22 45.94 -11.02
C THR A 482 -30.15 44.41 -11.16
N PRO A 483 -31.09 43.75 -11.88
CA PRO A 483 -31.10 42.30 -12.04
C PRO A 483 -30.36 41.89 -13.32
N ALA A 484 -29.37 41.01 -13.20
CA ALA A 484 -28.78 40.27 -14.33
C ALA A 484 -29.21 38.79 -14.23
N PRO A 485 -29.46 38.10 -15.35
CA PRO A 485 -30.27 36.90 -15.38
C PRO A 485 -29.55 35.71 -14.78
N SER A 486 -30.31 34.98 -13.96
CA SER A 486 -30.01 33.66 -13.44
C SER A 486 -29.69 32.67 -14.58
N GLN A 487 -28.43 32.30 -14.72
CA GLN A 487 -28.06 30.95 -15.10
C GLN A 487 -27.62 30.24 -13.83
N GLY A 488 -28.56 29.52 -13.22
CA GLY A 488 -28.25 28.49 -12.24
C GLY A 488 -27.48 27.38 -12.95
N ARG A 489 -26.16 27.52 -13.02
CA ARG A 489 -25.28 26.38 -13.20
C ARG A 489 -25.22 25.75 -11.82
N GLY A 490 -26.02 24.71 -11.59
CA GLY A 490 -25.82 23.85 -10.44
C GLY A 490 -24.36 23.45 -10.45
N GLU A 491 -23.62 23.82 -9.42
CA GLU A 491 -22.32 23.21 -9.15
C GLU A 491 -22.63 21.73 -8.97
N GLU A 492 -22.39 20.92 -10.01
CA GLU A 492 -22.30 19.48 -9.87
C GLU A 492 -21.23 19.27 -8.82
N GLU A 493 -21.67 18.99 -7.59
CA GLU A 493 -20.79 18.85 -6.45
C GLU A 493 -19.91 17.62 -6.71
N GLU A 494 -18.73 17.86 -7.28
CA GLU A 494 -17.76 16.85 -7.68
C GLU A 494 -17.68 15.78 -6.58
N ASP A 495 -17.82 14.52 -6.95
CA ASP A 495 -17.69 13.35 -6.07
C ASP A 495 -16.31 12.73 -6.29
N PRO A 496 -15.21 13.39 -5.85
CA PRO A 496 -13.89 12.80 -5.95
C PRO A 496 -13.94 11.54 -5.10
N PHE A 497 -13.75 10.38 -5.72
CA PHE A 497 -13.85 9.02 -5.17
C PHE A 497 -15.20 8.29 -5.28
N ASP A 498 -16.19 8.86 -5.97
CA ASP A 498 -17.49 8.21 -6.25
C ASP A 498 -18.20 7.68 -4.98
N LEU A 499 -17.98 8.35 -3.83
CA LEU A 499 -18.47 7.90 -2.53
C LEU A 499 -19.99 8.02 -2.44
N LYS A 500 -20.58 9.02 -3.09
CA LYS A 500 -22.03 9.17 -3.16
C LYS A 500 -22.61 8.08 -4.05
N SER A 501 -21.98 7.79 -5.19
CA SER A 501 -22.39 6.69 -6.07
C SER A 501 -22.35 5.35 -5.34
N ASP A 502 -21.28 5.08 -4.58
CA ASP A 502 -21.13 3.85 -3.80
C ASP A 502 -22.19 3.77 -2.68
N ALA A 503 -22.48 4.88 -1.99
CA ALA A 503 -23.51 4.93 -0.97
C ALA A 503 -24.92 4.65 -1.54
N ILE A 504 -25.25 5.19 -2.71
CA ILE A 504 -26.53 4.94 -3.40
C ILE A 504 -26.64 3.47 -3.82
N ALA A 505 -25.56 2.89 -4.37
CA ALA A 505 -25.52 1.48 -4.74
C ALA A 505 -25.72 0.56 -3.52
N LEU A 506 -25.00 0.83 -2.43
CA LEU A 506 -25.15 0.07 -1.18
C LEU A 506 -26.55 0.25 -0.57
N GLN A 507 -27.13 1.45 -0.62
CA GLN A 507 -28.50 1.67 -0.15
C GLN A 507 -29.53 0.85 -0.94
N THR A 508 -29.37 0.79 -2.26
CA THR A 508 -30.23 -0.02 -3.13
C THR A 508 -30.08 -1.51 -2.81
N LEU A 509 -28.85 -1.97 -2.59
CA LEU A 509 -28.59 -3.36 -2.19
C LEU A 509 -29.20 -3.70 -0.82
N ILE A 510 -29.07 -2.80 0.17
CA ILE A 510 -29.68 -3.00 1.50
C ILE A 510 -31.19 -3.14 1.38
N GLN A 511 -31.85 -2.31 0.55
CA GLN A 511 -33.29 -2.42 0.32
C GLN A 511 -33.67 -3.77 -0.31
N GLU A 512 -32.93 -4.19 -1.34
CA GLU A 512 -33.18 -5.48 -2.01
C GLU A 512 -32.96 -6.67 -1.07
N VAL A 513 -31.85 -6.69 -0.33
CA VAL A 513 -31.51 -7.78 0.60
C VAL A 513 -32.48 -7.81 1.77
N CYS A 514 -32.87 -6.65 2.32
CA CYS A 514 -33.86 -6.57 3.39
C CYS A 514 -35.22 -7.11 2.94
N ALA A 515 -35.69 -6.71 1.75
CA ALA A 515 -36.94 -7.24 1.19
C ALA A 515 -36.91 -8.76 1.04
N LYS A 516 -35.82 -9.31 0.47
CA LYS A 516 -35.62 -10.76 0.34
C LYS A 516 -35.52 -11.46 1.69
N ALA A 517 -34.89 -10.84 2.68
CA ALA A 517 -34.75 -11.42 4.02
C ALA A 517 -36.11 -11.50 4.74
N VAL A 518 -36.96 -10.49 4.59
CA VAL A 518 -38.33 -10.50 5.13
C VAL A 518 -39.21 -11.52 4.40
N GLU A 519 -39.09 -11.65 3.08
CA GLU A 519 -39.75 -12.71 2.31
C GLU A 519 -39.28 -14.09 2.77
N GLY A 520 -37.98 -14.31 2.93
CA GLY A 520 -37.41 -15.55 3.45
C GLY A 520 -37.87 -15.86 4.88
N TYR A 521 -37.96 -14.85 5.74
CA TYR A 521 -38.51 -14.99 7.09
C TYR A 521 -39.98 -15.47 7.06
N ARG A 522 -40.81 -14.83 6.22
CA ARG A 522 -42.21 -15.23 6.00
C ARG A 522 -42.32 -16.65 5.47
N ASP A 523 -41.53 -16.99 4.46
CA ASP A 523 -41.57 -18.30 3.81
C ASP A 523 -41.08 -19.41 4.76
N GLY A 524 -40.10 -19.10 5.63
CA GLY A 524 -39.67 -19.98 6.71
C GLY A 524 -40.79 -20.27 7.71
N ILE A 525 -41.58 -19.26 8.10
CA ILE A 525 -42.78 -19.46 8.93
C ILE A 525 -43.83 -20.32 8.20
N ALA A 526 -44.10 -20.01 6.93
CA ALA A 526 -45.08 -20.76 6.13
C ALA A 526 -44.69 -22.24 5.98
N ALA A 527 -43.41 -22.53 5.77
CA ALA A 527 -42.89 -23.89 5.68
C ALA A 527 -43.06 -24.66 7.00
N MET A 528 -42.83 -24.02 8.16
CA MET A 528 -43.08 -24.65 9.46
C MET A 528 -44.57 -24.91 9.72
N LEU A 529 -45.45 -24.00 9.28
CA LEU A 529 -46.90 -24.21 9.37
C LEU A 529 -47.36 -25.40 8.51
N GLN A 530 -46.78 -25.55 7.31
CA GLN A 530 -47.09 -26.67 6.45
C GLN A 530 -46.60 -28.01 7.05
N GLN A 531 -45.38 -28.05 7.59
CA GLN A 531 -44.85 -29.23 8.28
C GLN A 531 -45.70 -29.67 9.47
N THR A 532 -46.21 -28.72 10.26
CA THR A 532 -47.10 -29.03 11.39
C THR A 532 -48.48 -29.48 10.93
N ALA A 533 -49.02 -28.92 9.84
CA ALA A 533 -50.29 -29.37 9.25
C ALA A 533 -50.19 -30.82 8.73
N GLU A 534 -49.12 -31.15 8.01
CA GLU A 534 -48.87 -32.51 7.51
C GLU A 534 -48.68 -33.52 8.65
N ALA A 535 -47.98 -33.13 9.74
CA ALA A 535 -47.85 -33.96 10.93
C ALA A 535 -49.21 -34.22 11.62
N ALA A 536 -50.07 -33.21 11.71
CA ALA A 536 -51.39 -33.34 12.32
C ALA A 536 -52.36 -34.20 11.49
N GLU A 537 -52.24 -34.17 10.15
CA GLU A 537 -53.00 -35.07 9.27
C GLU A 537 -52.53 -36.53 9.42
N GLY A 538 -51.22 -36.77 9.49
CA GLY A 538 -50.67 -38.10 9.75
C GLY A 538 -51.07 -38.67 11.12
N GLU A 539 -51.17 -37.84 12.16
CA GLU A 539 -51.61 -38.26 13.49
C GLU A 539 -53.11 -38.57 13.55
N LYS A 540 -53.94 -37.84 12.78
CA LYS A 540 -55.37 -38.14 12.59
C LYS A 540 -55.58 -39.44 11.82
N ASP A 541 -54.79 -39.68 10.78
CA ASP A 541 -54.85 -40.94 10.02
C ASP A 541 -54.41 -42.13 10.88
N PHE A 542 -53.36 -41.96 11.70
CA PHE A 542 -52.93 -43.00 12.66
C PHE A 542 -53.98 -43.26 13.75
N ALA A 543 -54.64 -42.21 14.28
CA ALA A 543 -55.74 -42.35 15.24
C ALA A 543 -56.99 -42.99 14.60
N ALA A 544 -57.28 -42.69 13.33
CA ALA A 544 -58.35 -43.34 12.56
C ALA A 544 -58.04 -44.83 12.31
N GLN A 545 -56.78 -45.18 12.05
CA GLN A 545 -56.34 -46.57 11.90
C GLN A 545 -56.47 -47.36 13.22
N CYS A 546 -56.02 -46.78 14.34
CA CYS A 546 -56.11 -47.42 15.66
C CYS A 546 -57.54 -47.55 16.19
N THR A 547 -58.45 -46.63 15.82
CA THR A 547 -59.88 -46.75 16.17
C THR A 547 -60.60 -47.78 15.30
N SER A 548 -60.22 -47.94 14.03
CA SER A 548 -60.68 -49.03 13.18
C SER A 548 -60.26 -50.42 13.71
N ASP A 549 -59.03 -50.56 14.20
CA ASP A 549 -58.53 -51.84 14.76
C ASP A 549 -59.15 -52.19 16.14
N ARG A 550 -59.62 -51.20 16.92
CA ARG A 550 -60.31 -51.44 18.20
C ARG A 550 -61.78 -51.84 18.08
N ILE A 551 -62.43 -51.59 16.94
CA ILE A 551 -63.85 -51.96 16.73
C ILE A 551 -64.01 -53.43 16.29
N GLY A 552 -62.90 -54.15 16.02
CA GLY A 552 -62.89 -55.54 15.54
C GLY A 552 -62.97 -56.66 16.59
N CYS A 553 -62.86 -56.38 17.90
CA CYS A 553 -62.79 -57.44 18.92
C CYS A 553 -63.66 -57.16 20.15
N GLY A 554 -64.80 -57.85 20.27
CA GLY A 554 -65.45 -58.10 21.56
C GLY A 554 -66.98 -58.06 21.57
N GLN A 555 -67.64 -59.12 21.08
CA GLN A 555 -69.01 -59.45 21.50
C GLN A 555 -69.04 -59.72 23.02
N PRO A 556 -70.10 -59.33 23.76
CA PRO A 556 -70.25 -59.71 25.16
C PRO A 556 -70.67 -61.18 25.29
N PRO A 557 -70.24 -61.92 26.33
CA PRO A 557 -70.64 -63.31 26.51
C PRO A 557 -72.09 -63.38 27.00
N ARG A 558 -72.91 -64.20 26.35
CA ARG A 558 -74.23 -64.62 26.85
C ARG A 558 -74.03 -65.48 28.09
N VAL A 559 -74.46 -64.99 29.25
CA VAL A 559 -74.65 -65.79 30.46
C VAL A 559 -76.11 -66.21 30.52
N SER A 560 -76.35 -67.52 30.40
CA SER A 560 -77.61 -68.16 30.78
C SER A 560 -77.50 -68.58 32.24
N LEU A 561 -78.40 -68.11 33.08
CA LEU A 561 -78.62 -68.64 34.43
C LEU A 561 -79.94 -69.44 34.43
N PRO A 562 -80.05 -70.54 35.18
CA PRO A 562 -81.35 -70.97 35.69
C PRO A 562 -81.88 -70.04 36.78
#